data_AF-X1MYB1-F1
#
_entry.id   AF-X1MYB1-F1
#
_cell.length_a   1.000
_cell.length_b   1.000
_cell.length_c   1.000
_cell.angle_alpha   90.00
_cell.angle_beta   90.00
_cell.angle_gamma   90.00
#
_symmetry.space_group_name_H-M   'P 1'
#
loop_
_entity.id
_entity.type
_entity.pdbx_description
1 polymer ?
#
loop_
_entity_poly.entity_id
_entity_poly.type
_entity_poly.pdbx_seq_one_letter_code
_entity_poly.pdbx_strand_id
1 'polypeptide(L)'
;EVSKVSENIYMIDDQLYSIPKYGSVYLINEDKKALIDSGPTTSANSVLDGIKAVGVRPEDIDYIIVTHIHLDHSGGVGVLLRDMPQAQVFVHYKGARHLVNPAKLISSMIADQEVDVVTTGTFGPMCSSGAYFNIGHSKPRIKLGGGRVYLNDVPAYAGLAAVDIFIGSNALPDDDPRNRVYPGEFNYGGGHVIEELVAGKDIKLVATAYGTDCYPRRRLETWINIEDLNQAVLFNIRNAYQNYDVAVNLSDKTIYTYMGILKPNLGNANYSTAGQLSPLLNDP
;
A
#
# COMPACT_ATOMS: atom_id res chain seq x y z
N GLU A 1 -9.93 15.04 15.22
CA GLU A 1 -8.60 15.63 15.49
C GLU A 1 -7.98 16.08 14.18
N VAL A 2 -7.13 17.11 14.15
CA VAL A 2 -6.42 17.55 12.94
C VAL A 2 -4.92 17.50 13.21
N SER A 3 -4.16 16.89 12.30
CA SER A 3 -2.69 16.88 12.34
C SER A 3 -2.11 17.41 11.04
N LYS A 4 -1.02 18.18 11.14
CA LYS A 4 -0.27 18.64 9.98
C LYS A 4 0.70 17.54 9.55
N VAL A 5 0.60 17.10 8.29
CA VAL A 5 1.43 16.02 7.73
C VAL A 5 2.63 16.59 6.98
N SER A 6 2.42 17.69 6.24
CA SER A 6 3.46 18.40 5.49
C SER A 6 3.12 19.89 5.41
N GLU A 7 3.93 20.68 4.71
CA GLU A 7 3.54 22.02 4.29
C GLU A 7 2.21 21.97 3.53
N ASN A 8 1.23 22.75 3.99
CA ASN A 8 -0.12 22.85 3.46
C ASN A 8 -0.96 21.54 3.39
N ILE A 9 -0.49 20.42 3.94
CA ILE A 9 -1.23 19.15 3.96
C ILE A 9 -1.60 18.78 5.40
N TYR A 10 -2.89 18.52 5.59
CA TYR A 10 -3.48 18.23 6.90
C TYR A 10 -4.26 16.93 6.82
N MET A 11 -4.07 16.06 7.80
CA MET A 11 -4.92 14.89 8.03
C MET A 11 -6.02 15.29 9.02
N ILE A 12 -7.26 15.00 8.65
CA ILE A 12 -8.44 15.19 9.47
C ILE A 12 -8.96 13.80 9.84
N ASP A 13 -8.97 13.49 11.13
CA ASP A 13 -9.62 12.29 11.66
C ASP A 13 -11.14 12.43 11.51
N ASP A 14 -11.71 11.58 10.67
CA ASP A 14 -13.13 11.57 10.33
C ASP A 14 -13.98 10.85 11.40
N GLN A 15 -13.34 10.21 12.38
CA GLN A 15 -13.97 9.39 13.41
C GLN A 15 -14.88 8.31 12.83
N LEU A 16 -14.43 7.63 11.77
CA LEU A 16 -15.10 6.46 11.20
C LEU A 16 -15.55 5.49 12.32
N TYR A 17 -16.83 5.10 12.31
CA TYR A 17 -17.50 4.32 13.35
C TYR A 17 -17.51 4.92 14.76
N SER A 18 -17.36 6.24 14.89
CA SER A 18 -17.17 6.93 16.18
C SER A 18 -15.92 6.47 16.94
N ILE A 19 -14.92 5.92 16.23
CA ILE A 19 -13.65 5.48 16.79
C ILE A 19 -12.59 6.56 16.45
N PRO A 20 -12.01 7.24 17.44
CA PRO A 20 -10.95 8.21 17.19
C PRO A 20 -9.76 7.57 16.48
N LYS A 21 -9.17 8.29 15.52
CA LYS A 21 -7.96 7.90 14.77
C LYS A 21 -8.12 6.62 13.95
N TYR A 22 -9.36 6.25 13.60
CA TYR A 22 -9.64 5.04 12.82
C TYR A 22 -9.70 5.32 11.31
N GLY A 23 -10.37 6.40 10.92
CA GLY A 23 -10.43 6.87 9.53
C GLY A 23 -9.82 8.25 9.38
N SER A 24 -9.45 8.59 8.15
CA SER A 24 -8.80 9.85 7.85
C SER A 24 -9.16 10.36 6.47
N VAL A 25 -9.41 11.66 6.37
CA VAL A 25 -9.43 12.41 5.10
C VAL A 25 -8.28 13.41 5.10
N TYR A 26 -7.81 13.80 3.92
CA TYR A 26 -6.70 14.76 3.81
C TYR A 26 -7.16 16.05 3.16
N LEU A 27 -6.75 17.19 3.73
CA LEU A 27 -6.94 18.51 3.16
C LEU A 27 -5.60 19.01 2.63
N ILE A 28 -5.57 19.33 1.33
CA ILE A 28 -4.49 20.06 0.67
C ILE A 28 -4.92 21.51 0.57
N ASN A 29 -4.23 22.40 1.28
CA ASN A 29 -4.55 23.82 1.39
C ASN A 29 -3.57 24.70 0.60
N GLU A 30 -3.63 24.60 -0.72
CA GLU A 30 -2.86 25.44 -1.64
C GLU A 30 -3.76 26.55 -2.25
N ASP A 31 -3.24 27.25 -3.27
CA ASP A 31 -4.03 28.19 -4.10
C ASP A 31 -5.36 27.55 -4.54
N LYS A 32 -5.31 26.26 -4.88
CA LYS A 32 -6.48 25.39 -5.02
C LYS A 32 -6.57 24.41 -3.86
N LYS A 33 -7.77 24.24 -3.31
CA LYS A 33 -8.00 23.43 -2.11
C LYS A 33 -8.68 22.12 -2.47
N ALA A 34 -8.06 21.02 -2.07
CA ALA A 34 -8.56 19.69 -2.37
C ALA A 34 -8.76 18.88 -1.09
N LEU A 35 -9.88 18.18 -1.04
CA LEU A 35 -10.15 17.15 -0.05
C LEU A 35 -9.91 15.79 -0.69
N ILE A 36 -9.05 14.96 -0.09
CA ILE A 36 -8.81 13.57 -0.50
C ILE A 36 -9.65 12.66 0.40
N ASP A 37 -10.56 11.91 -0.23
CA ASP A 37 -11.67 11.19 0.38
C ASP A 37 -12.64 12.08 1.18
N SER A 38 -13.76 11.51 1.59
CA SER A 38 -14.87 12.20 2.27
C SER A 38 -15.32 11.52 3.56
N GLY A 39 -14.78 10.34 3.86
CA GLY A 39 -15.30 9.48 4.90
C GLY A 39 -16.69 8.92 4.54
N PRO A 40 -17.37 8.26 5.49
CA PRO A 40 -18.79 7.93 5.38
C PRO A 40 -19.67 9.15 5.62
N THR A 41 -20.94 9.04 5.22
CA THR A 41 -21.98 10.07 5.49
C THR A 41 -22.04 10.51 6.95
N THR A 42 -21.85 9.57 7.88
CA THR A 42 -21.89 9.82 9.33
C THR A 42 -20.77 10.70 9.83
N SER A 43 -19.66 10.78 9.09
CA SER A 43 -18.45 11.52 9.46
C SER A 43 -18.39 12.92 8.85
N ALA A 44 -19.37 13.31 8.02
CA ALA A 44 -19.35 14.58 7.29
C ALA A 44 -19.14 15.80 8.22
N ASN A 45 -19.78 15.83 9.39
CA ASN A 45 -19.58 16.91 10.36
C ASN A 45 -18.15 16.97 10.91
N SER A 46 -17.56 15.82 11.26
CA SER A 46 -16.16 15.74 11.71
C SER A 46 -15.20 16.29 10.67
N VAL A 47 -15.45 15.97 9.39
CA VAL A 47 -14.66 16.47 8.26
C VAL A 47 -14.81 17.98 8.13
N LEU A 48 -16.04 18.51 8.15
CA LEU A 48 -16.30 19.96 8.09
C LEU A 48 -15.64 20.72 9.24
N ASP A 49 -15.70 20.18 10.45
CA ASP A 49 -15.08 20.79 11.62
C ASP A 49 -13.55 20.75 11.52
N GLY A 50 -12.98 19.68 10.96
CA GLY A 50 -11.56 19.59 10.66
C GLY A 50 -11.08 20.63 9.64
N ILE A 51 -11.84 20.81 8.55
CA ILE A 51 -11.54 21.84 7.53
C ILE A 51 -11.54 23.24 8.16
N LYS A 52 -12.55 23.54 8.98
CA LYS A 52 -12.63 24.82 9.72
C LYS A 52 -11.49 24.99 10.72
N ALA A 53 -11.07 23.92 11.39
CA ALA A 53 -9.95 23.95 12.34
C ALA A 53 -8.59 24.24 11.66
N VAL A 54 -8.44 23.91 10.38
CA VAL A 54 -7.28 24.31 9.56
C VAL A 54 -7.33 25.80 9.17
N GLY A 55 -8.48 26.46 9.36
CA GLY A 55 -8.72 27.85 8.94
C GLY A 55 -9.23 27.97 7.51
N VAL A 56 -9.71 26.88 6.91
CA VAL A 56 -10.32 26.87 5.57
C VAL A 56 -11.83 26.89 5.72
N ARG A 57 -12.51 27.67 4.86
CA ARG A 57 -13.98 27.62 4.79
C ARG A 57 -14.37 26.47 3.84
N PRO A 58 -15.37 25.64 4.17
CA PRO A 58 -15.83 24.57 3.27
C PRO A 58 -16.17 25.07 1.86
N GLU A 59 -16.76 26.26 1.77
CA GLU A 59 -17.05 26.96 0.51
C GLU A 59 -15.80 27.39 -0.30
N ASP A 60 -14.59 27.25 0.23
CA ASP A 60 -13.35 27.49 -0.52
C ASP A 60 -12.75 26.19 -1.09
N ILE A 61 -13.36 25.03 -0.82
CA ILE A 61 -12.90 23.76 -1.39
C ILE A 61 -13.23 23.73 -2.89
N ASP A 62 -12.19 23.54 -3.71
CA ASP A 62 -12.29 23.45 -5.17
C ASP A 62 -12.53 22.02 -5.62
N TYR A 63 -11.94 21.04 -4.93
CA TYR A 63 -11.91 19.66 -5.38
C TYR A 63 -12.22 18.68 -4.24
N ILE A 64 -13.00 17.65 -4.56
CA ILE A 64 -13.12 16.43 -3.74
C ILE A 64 -12.63 15.27 -4.60
N ILE A 65 -11.54 14.64 -4.20
CA ILE A 65 -10.90 13.55 -4.94
C ILE A 65 -11.07 12.28 -4.11
N VAL A 66 -11.86 11.32 -4.60
CA VAL A 66 -12.02 10.03 -3.91
C VAL A 66 -11.04 9.00 -4.46
N THR A 67 -10.40 8.27 -3.56
CA THR A 67 -9.43 7.22 -3.89
C THR A 67 -10.11 6.02 -4.54
N HIS A 68 -11.25 5.60 -4.00
CA HIS A 68 -12.12 4.55 -4.52
C HIS A 68 -13.54 4.72 -3.97
N ILE A 69 -14.46 3.83 -4.38
CA ILE A 69 -15.91 4.05 -4.24
C ILE A 69 -16.55 3.35 -3.03
N HIS A 70 -15.76 2.84 -2.09
CA HIS A 70 -16.35 2.31 -0.86
C HIS A 70 -16.98 3.42 -0.01
N LEU A 71 -18.00 3.05 0.77
CA LEU A 71 -18.82 4.02 1.51
C LEU A 71 -18.05 4.71 2.64
N ASP A 72 -17.05 4.05 3.20
CA ASP A 72 -16.13 4.61 4.21
C ASP A 72 -15.16 5.65 3.63
N HIS A 73 -14.98 5.72 2.31
CA HIS A 73 -14.14 6.71 1.64
C HIS A 73 -14.95 7.78 0.89
N SER A 74 -16.00 7.36 0.19
CA SER A 74 -16.76 8.19 -0.76
C SER A 74 -18.19 8.49 -0.32
N GLY A 75 -18.66 7.91 0.79
CA GLY A 75 -20.04 8.04 1.24
C GLY A 75 -20.43 9.47 1.62
N GLY A 76 -19.46 10.24 2.14
CA GLY A 76 -19.65 11.63 2.58
C GLY A 76 -19.79 12.64 1.44
N VAL A 77 -19.33 12.34 0.22
CA VAL A 77 -19.26 13.30 -0.89
C VAL A 77 -20.59 14.04 -1.11
N GLY A 78 -21.70 13.31 -1.22
CA GLY A 78 -23.00 13.91 -1.51
C GLY A 78 -23.52 14.83 -0.38
N VAL A 79 -23.09 14.59 0.85
CA VAL A 79 -23.44 15.46 2.00
C VAL A 79 -22.52 16.67 2.06
N LEU A 80 -21.21 16.47 1.89
CA LEU A 80 -20.22 17.55 1.92
C LEU A 80 -20.43 18.58 0.80
N LEU A 81 -20.89 18.16 -0.38
CA LEU A 81 -21.22 19.07 -1.48
C LEU A 81 -22.29 20.13 -1.15
N ARG A 82 -23.08 19.93 -0.08
CA ARG A 82 -24.03 20.93 0.40
C ARG A 82 -23.34 22.16 0.98
N ASP A 83 -22.17 21.95 1.58
CA ASP A 83 -21.32 22.99 2.17
C ASP A 83 -20.16 23.41 1.24
N MET A 84 -19.91 22.63 0.18
CA MET A 84 -18.85 22.84 -0.82
C MET A 84 -19.43 22.95 -2.24
N PRO A 85 -20.33 23.92 -2.51
CA PRO A 85 -21.17 23.91 -3.71
C PRO A 85 -20.40 24.09 -5.03
N GLN A 86 -19.20 24.67 -5.01
CA GLN A 86 -18.35 24.79 -6.20
C GLN A 86 -17.35 23.64 -6.38
N ALA A 87 -17.28 22.71 -5.42
CA ALA A 87 -16.29 21.66 -5.47
C ALA A 87 -16.57 20.70 -6.64
N GLN A 88 -15.57 20.47 -7.47
CA GLN A 88 -15.60 19.43 -8.50
C GLN A 88 -15.19 18.09 -7.90
N VAL A 89 -15.98 17.06 -8.16
CA VAL A 89 -15.69 15.71 -7.68
C VAL A 89 -14.90 14.93 -8.72
N PHE A 90 -13.74 14.43 -8.33
CA PHE A 90 -12.91 13.54 -9.14
C PHE A 90 -13.00 12.12 -8.60
N VAL A 91 -13.35 11.21 -9.50
CA VAL A 91 -13.49 9.78 -9.23
C VAL A 91 -13.13 9.02 -10.49
N HIS A 92 -12.67 7.78 -10.36
CA HIS A 92 -12.48 6.92 -11.51
C HIS A 92 -13.81 6.77 -12.29
N TYR A 93 -13.78 6.81 -13.63
CA TYR A 93 -14.98 6.85 -14.45
C TYR A 93 -15.92 5.65 -14.21
N LYS A 94 -15.38 4.50 -13.79
CA LYS A 94 -16.15 3.30 -13.45
C LYS A 94 -16.87 3.42 -12.11
N GLY A 95 -16.30 4.18 -11.17
CA GLY A 95 -16.90 4.53 -9.88
C GLY A 95 -17.95 5.65 -9.98
N ALA A 96 -17.86 6.53 -10.97
CA ALA A 96 -18.74 7.70 -11.11
C ALA A 96 -20.24 7.34 -11.05
N ARG A 97 -20.66 6.27 -11.74
CA ARG A 97 -22.06 5.81 -11.72
C ARG A 97 -22.56 5.39 -10.32
N HIS A 98 -21.67 4.88 -9.49
CA HIS A 98 -21.97 4.43 -8.13
C HIS A 98 -21.97 5.59 -7.14
N LEU A 99 -21.23 6.67 -7.42
CA LEU A 99 -21.31 7.90 -6.64
C LEU A 99 -22.63 8.65 -6.89
N VAL A 100 -23.06 8.69 -8.15
CA VAL A 100 -24.36 9.29 -8.54
C VAL A 100 -25.54 8.47 -8.01
N ASN A 101 -25.44 7.14 -8.05
CA ASN A 101 -26.44 6.24 -7.50
C ASN A 101 -25.79 5.15 -6.62
N PRO A 102 -25.74 5.36 -5.29
CA PRO A 102 -25.06 4.46 -4.37
C PRO A 102 -25.86 3.22 -3.99
N ALA A 103 -27.05 2.98 -4.58
CA ALA A 103 -27.93 1.86 -4.20
C ALA A 103 -27.20 0.50 -4.20
N LYS A 104 -26.32 0.27 -5.17
CA LYS A 104 -25.53 -0.97 -5.24
C LYS A 104 -24.50 -1.08 -4.09
N LEU A 105 -23.86 0.03 -3.71
CA LEU A 105 -22.89 0.07 -2.60
C LEU A 105 -23.58 -0.14 -1.25
N ILE A 106 -24.75 0.46 -1.08
CA ILE A 106 -25.57 0.28 0.12
C ILE A 106 -26.02 -1.17 0.22
N SER A 107 -26.45 -1.79 -0.89
CA SER A 107 -26.90 -3.18 -0.88
C SER A 107 -25.80 -4.18 -0.52
N SER A 108 -24.54 -3.94 -0.92
CA SER A 108 -23.42 -4.80 -0.51
C SER A 108 -23.14 -4.69 0.99
N MET A 109 -23.22 -3.48 1.56
CA MET A 109 -23.01 -3.27 3.00
C MET A 109 -24.09 -3.91 3.87
N ILE A 110 -25.34 -3.97 3.40
CA ILE A 110 -26.44 -4.64 4.12
C ILE A 110 -26.26 -6.16 4.09
N ALA A 111 -25.77 -6.73 2.99
CA ALA A 111 -25.41 -8.15 2.95
C ALA A 111 -24.30 -8.47 3.96
N ASP A 112 -23.40 -7.52 4.20
CA ASP A 112 -22.35 -7.62 5.22
C ASP A 112 -22.87 -7.46 6.66
N GLN A 113 -24.12 -7.06 6.91
CA GLN A 113 -24.68 -7.02 8.29
C GLN A 113 -25.24 -8.37 8.76
N GLU A 114 -25.52 -9.31 7.86
CA GLU A 114 -25.92 -10.67 8.23
C GLU A 114 -24.70 -11.58 8.55
N VAL A 115 -23.49 -11.09 8.30
CA VAL A 115 -22.23 -11.76 8.59
C VAL A 115 -21.42 -10.81 9.49
N ASP A 116 -20.94 -11.25 10.65
CA ASP A 116 -20.00 -10.46 11.47
C ASP A 116 -18.64 -10.31 10.74
N VAL A 117 -18.57 -9.45 9.74
CA VAL A 117 -17.34 -9.16 9.01
C VAL A 117 -16.66 -7.96 9.66
N VAL A 118 -15.70 -8.23 10.54
CA VAL A 118 -14.76 -7.22 11.00
C VAL A 118 -13.68 -7.08 9.92
N THR A 119 -13.89 -6.20 8.94
CA THR A 119 -12.81 -5.74 8.04
C THR A 119 -11.95 -4.74 8.80
N THR A 120 -11.01 -5.21 9.62
CA THR A 120 -9.88 -4.34 9.96
C THR A 120 -8.99 -4.25 8.73
N GLY A 121 -8.81 -3.04 8.19
CA GLY A 121 -7.74 -2.76 7.23
C GLY A 121 -6.40 -3.10 7.89
N THR A 122 -5.97 -4.34 7.76
CA THR A 122 -4.66 -4.77 8.23
C THR A 122 -3.67 -4.24 7.22
N PHE A 123 -2.94 -3.18 7.59
CA PHE A 123 -1.69 -2.78 6.95
C PHE A 123 -0.63 -3.86 7.24
N GLY A 124 -0.84 -5.06 6.70
CA GLY A 124 0.16 -6.09 6.61
C GLY A 124 0.79 -6.01 5.22
N PRO A 125 2.13 -6.05 5.08
CA PRO A 125 2.73 -6.23 3.77
C PRO A 125 2.15 -7.51 3.16
N MET A 126 1.37 -7.36 2.09
CA MET A 126 0.79 -8.50 1.41
C MET A 126 1.93 -9.40 0.94
N CYS A 127 1.78 -10.72 1.10
CA CYS A 127 2.76 -11.66 0.59
C CYS A 127 3.04 -11.39 -0.90
N SER A 128 4.28 -11.58 -1.32
CA SER A 128 4.75 -11.26 -2.67
C SER A 128 4.83 -9.76 -3.01
N SER A 129 4.73 -8.87 -2.01
CA SER A 129 5.17 -7.49 -2.17
C SER A 129 6.68 -7.43 -2.40
N GLY A 130 7.10 -6.55 -3.29
CA GLY A 130 8.50 -6.30 -3.57
C GLY A 130 8.64 -5.03 -4.40
N ALA A 131 9.87 -4.75 -4.82
CA ALA A 131 10.15 -3.63 -5.70
C ALA A 131 11.07 -4.07 -6.84
N TYR A 132 10.72 -3.60 -8.03
CA TYR A 132 11.49 -3.73 -9.25
C TYR A 132 12.29 -2.44 -9.48
N PHE A 133 13.58 -2.57 -9.79
CA PHE A 133 14.47 -1.43 -10.02
C PHE A 133 15.25 -1.58 -11.32
N ASN A 134 15.46 -0.46 -12.00
CA ASN A 134 16.49 -0.32 -13.02
C ASN A 134 17.56 0.64 -12.50
N ILE A 135 18.75 0.10 -12.20
CA ILE A 135 19.83 0.87 -11.56
C ILE A 135 20.69 1.67 -12.56
N GLY A 136 20.35 1.63 -13.86
CA GLY A 136 21.18 2.19 -14.91
C GLY A 136 22.51 1.47 -15.14
N HIS A 137 23.23 1.87 -16.19
CA HIS A 137 24.50 1.24 -16.55
C HIS A 137 25.69 1.92 -15.88
N SER A 138 26.47 1.14 -15.13
CA SER A 138 27.80 1.56 -14.68
C SER A 138 28.79 1.69 -15.84
N LYS A 139 29.91 2.37 -15.59
CA LYS A 139 31.03 2.50 -16.54
C LYS A 139 32.33 2.00 -15.89
N PRO A 140 32.98 0.93 -16.40
CA PRO A 140 32.51 0.03 -17.46
C PRO A 140 31.21 -0.71 -17.12
N ARG A 141 30.45 -1.13 -18.14
CA ARG A 141 29.14 -1.79 -18.00
C ARG A 141 29.25 -3.14 -17.28
N ILE A 142 28.23 -3.44 -16.49
CA ILE A 142 28.00 -4.74 -15.82
C ILE A 142 26.68 -5.35 -16.32
N LYS A 143 26.62 -6.68 -16.39
CA LYS A 143 25.40 -7.46 -16.66
C LYS A 143 25.04 -8.24 -15.42
N LEU A 144 24.14 -7.70 -14.60
CA LEU A 144 23.63 -8.34 -13.39
C LEU A 144 22.89 -9.64 -13.70
N GLY A 145 22.26 -9.73 -14.88
CA GLY A 145 21.60 -10.94 -15.40
C GLY A 145 22.47 -12.20 -15.32
N GLY A 146 22.11 -13.10 -14.40
CA GLY A 146 22.84 -14.34 -14.09
C GLY A 146 23.93 -14.20 -13.02
N GLY A 147 24.01 -13.05 -12.36
CA GLY A 147 24.89 -12.76 -11.23
C GLY A 147 24.18 -12.80 -9.87
N ARG A 148 24.84 -12.27 -8.85
CA ARG A 148 24.30 -12.08 -7.49
C ARG A 148 24.33 -10.61 -7.11
N VAL A 149 23.26 -10.12 -6.52
CA VAL A 149 23.10 -8.72 -6.12
C VAL A 149 22.58 -8.66 -4.70
N TYR A 150 23.12 -7.73 -3.91
CA TYR A 150 22.73 -7.44 -2.54
C TYR A 150 22.51 -5.94 -2.37
N LEU A 151 21.48 -5.59 -1.60
CA LEU A 151 21.14 -4.24 -1.17
C LEU A 151 21.18 -4.22 0.36
N ASN A 152 22.13 -3.50 0.96
CA ASN A 152 22.40 -3.56 2.41
C ASN A 152 22.46 -5.01 2.93
N ASP A 153 23.24 -5.85 2.24
CA ASP A 153 23.40 -7.29 2.51
C ASP A 153 22.13 -8.15 2.38
N VAL A 154 21.01 -7.57 1.95
CA VAL A 154 19.78 -8.29 1.60
C VAL A 154 19.82 -8.72 0.13
N PRO A 155 19.60 -10.00 -0.20
CA PRO A 155 19.68 -10.48 -1.58
C PRO A 155 18.56 -9.90 -2.46
N ALA A 156 18.92 -9.47 -3.67
CA ALA A 156 18.01 -9.05 -4.73
C ALA A 156 18.15 -9.96 -5.96
N TYR A 157 17.02 -10.32 -6.56
CA TYR A 157 16.97 -11.14 -7.76
C TYR A 157 17.42 -10.33 -8.98
N ALA A 158 18.42 -10.83 -9.71
CA ALA A 158 19.02 -10.13 -10.84
C ALA A 158 18.70 -10.78 -12.20
N GLY A 159 17.80 -11.77 -12.25
CA GLY A 159 17.55 -12.57 -13.45
C GLY A 159 16.68 -11.92 -14.51
N LEU A 160 16.30 -10.65 -14.36
CA LEU A 160 15.36 -9.98 -15.26
C LEU A 160 16.03 -9.50 -16.55
N ALA A 161 17.13 -8.75 -16.43
CA ALA A 161 17.86 -8.22 -17.58
C ALA A 161 19.27 -7.74 -17.16
N ALA A 162 19.87 -6.79 -17.86
CA ALA A 162 21.27 -6.43 -17.65
C ALA A 162 21.52 -5.62 -16.37
N VAL A 163 20.61 -4.74 -15.98
CA VAL A 163 20.75 -3.85 -14.80
C VAL A 163 19.44 -3.76 -14.02
N ASP A 164 18.62 -4.78 -14.17
CA ASP A 164 17.27 -4.87 -13.64
C ASP A 164 17.27 -5.87 -12.49
N ILE A 165 16.78 -5.43 -11.35
CA ILE A 165 16.75 -6.22 -10.13
C ILE A 165 15.38 -6.17 -9.47
N PHE A 166 15.08 -7.18 -8.67
CA PHE A 166 13.85 -7.26 -7.90
C PHE A 166 14.17 -7.66 -6.45
N ILE A 167 13.72 -6.89 -5.48
CA ILE A 167 13.81 -7.24 -4.06
C ILE A 167 12.43 -7.58 -3.52
N GLY A 168 12.30 -8.72 -2.85
CA GLY A 168 11.07 -9.10 -2.16
C GLY A 168 11.04 -8.50 -0.75
N SER A 169 9.88 -8.07 -0.26
CA SER A 169 9.74 -7.50 1.10
C SER A 169 10.15 -8.48 2.21
N ASN A 170 10.03 -9.78 1.95
CA ASN A 170 10.41 -10.85 2.88
C ASN A 170 11.83 -11.41 2.64
N ALA A 171 12.64 -10.74 1.82
CA ALA A 171 14.05 -11.11 1.66
C ALA A 171 14.79 -10.87 2.99
N LEU A 172 15.64 -11.80 3.39
CA LEU A 172 16.47 -11.69 4.58
C LEU A 172 17.94 -11.81 4.18
N PRO A 173 18.87 -11.18 4.93
CA PRO A 173 20.28 -11.44 4.79
C PRO A 173 20.59 -12.95 4.83
N ASP A 174 21.59 -13.38 4.07
CA ASP A 174 21.94 -14.81 3.98
C ASP A 174 22.32 -15.40 5.35
N ASP A 175 22.97 -14.61 6.19
CA ASP A 175 23.45 -14.93 7.53
C ASP A 175 22.44 -14.69 8.67
N ASP A 176 21.23 -14.21 8.36
CA ASP A 176 20.18 -13.99 9.36
C ASP A 176 19.90 -15.28 10.17
N PRO A 177 19.83 -15.22 11.52
CA PRO A 177 19.62 -16.38 12.37
C PRO A 177 18.21 -16.99 12.21
N ARG A 178 17.26 -16.25 11.61
CA ARG A 178 15.88 -16.66 11.35
C ARG A 178 15.26 -17.21 12.64
N ASN A 179 14.45 -18.26 12.53
CA ASN A 179 13.86 -18.94 13.68
C ASN A 179 14.76 -20.03 14.30
N ARG A 180 16.10 -19.91 14.24
CA ARG A 180 17.00 -20.85 14.93
C ARG A 180 16.79 -20.81 16.45
N VAL A 181 16.54 -19.62 17.00
CA VAL A 181 16.05 -19.43 18.37
C VAL A 181 14.66 -18.80 18.24
N TYR A 182 13.65 -19.46 18.79
CA TYR A 182 12.26 -19.02 18.63
C TYR A 182 11.81 -18.13 19.80
N PRO A 183 11.15 -16.99 19.55
CA PRO A 183 10.87 -16.41 18.23
C PRO A 183 12.10 -15.70 17.64
N GLY A 184 12.29 -15.79 16.31
CA GLY A 184 13.34 -15.04 15.62
C GLY A 184 13.07 -13.52 15.63
N GLU A 185 14.14 -12.72 15.59
CA GLU A 185 14.05 -11.26 15.72
C GLU A 185 13.72 -10.54 14.41
N PHE A 186 14.22 -11.04 13.26
CA PHE A 186 13.98 -10.48 11.92
C PHE A 186 14.26 -8.96 11.82
N ASN A 187 15.38 -8.51 12.37
CA ASN A 187 15.70 -7.09 12.57
C ASN A 187 15.84 -6.27 11.27
N TYR A 188 16.21 -6.90 10.14
CA TYR A 188 16.41 -6.20 8.88
C TYR A 188 16.16 -7.13 7.69
N GLY A 189 15.67 -6.58 6.58
CA GLY A 189 15.25 -7.35 5.42
C GLY A 189 14.75 -6.49 4.27
N GLY A 190 14.18 -7.10 3.25
CA GLY A 190 13.82 -6.42 2.01
C GLY A 190 12.77 -5.33 2.19
N GLY A 191 11.84 -5.49 3.12
CA GLY A 191 10.87 -4.44 3.47
C GLY A 191 11.54 -3.19 4.02
N HIS A 192 12.58 -3.35 4.85
CA HIS A 192 13.37 -2.25 5.37
C HIS A 192 14.17 -1.56 4.26
N VAL A 193 14.82 -2.33 3.38
CA VAL A 193 15.53 -1.75 2.21
C VAL A 193 14.59 -0.90 1.33
N ILE A 194 13.37 -1.39 1.08
CA ILE A 194 12.38 -0.65 0.30
C ILE A 194 11.96 0.65 1.02
N GLU A 195 11.68 0.57 2.33
CA GLU A 195 11.31 1.74 3.15
C GLU A 195 12.42 2.79 3.15
N GLU A 196 13.65 2.38 3.38
CA GLU A 196 14.81 3.27 3.41
C GLU A 196 15.07 3.94 2.06
N LEU A 197 14.93 3.20 0.96
CA LEU A 197 15.06 3.74 -0.38
C LEU A 197 13.96 4.78 -0.68
N VAL A 198 12.70 4.50 -0.33
CA VAL A 198 11.57 5.43 -0.49
C VAL A 198 11.77 6.68 0.39
N ALA A 199 12.39 6.54 1.56
CA ALA A 199 12.77 7.65 2.42
C ALA A 199 13.97 8.47 1.90
N GLY A 200 14.52 8.12 0.73
CA GLY A 200 15.66 8.82 0.13
C GLY A 200 16.99 8.55 0.82
N LYS A 201 17.14 7.45 1.56
CA LYS A 201 18.42 7.03 2.14
C LYS A 201 19.29 6.32 1.10
N ASP A 202 20.60 6.43 1.27
CA ASP A 202 21.55 5.70 0.45
C ASP A 202 21.59 4.21 0.82
N ILE A 203 21.48 3.36 -0.18
CA ILE A 203 21.51 1.90 -0.05
C ILE A 203 22.80 1.36 -0.65
N LYS A 204 23.51 0.51 0.09
CA LYS A 204 24.72 -0.16 -0.39
C LYS A 204 24.35 -1.23 -1.40
N LEU A 205 24.77 -1.07 -2.65
CA LEU A 205 24.65 -2.05 -3.72
C LEU A 205 25.95 -2.85 -3.86
N VAL A 206 25.88 -4.17 -3.69
CA VAL A 206 26.99 -5.09 -3.98
C VAL A 206 26.53 -6.10 -5.02
N ALA A 207 27.21 -6.14 -6.16
CA ALA A 207 26.89 -7.03 -7.26
C ALA A 207 28.13 -7.78 -7.78
N THR A 208 27.94 -9.05 -8.12
CA THR A 208 28.93 -9.90 -8.79
C THR A 208 28.30 -10.57 -10.00
N ALA A 209 29.00 -10.58 -11.13
CA ALA A 209 28.53 -11.13 -12.39
C ALA A 209 29.69 -11.66 -13.24
N TYR A 210 29.36 -12.44 -14.27
CA TYR A 210 30.34 -12.85 -15.28
C TYR A 210 30.61 -11.70 -16.25
N GLY A 211 31.84 -11.64 -16.77
CA GLY A 211 32.23 -10.63 -17.76
C GLY A 211 31.95 -11.11 -19.18
N THR A 212 31.60 -10.16 -20.04
CA THR A 212 31.52 -10.34 -21.50
C THR A 212 32.18 -9.14 -22.18
N ASP A 213 32.39 -9.18 -23.49
CA ASP A 213 32.95 -8.03 -24.22
C ASP A 213 32.05 -6.78 -24.11
N CYS A 214 30.72 -6.96 -24.13
CA CYS A 214 29.75 -5.87 -23.96
C CYS A 214 29.62 -5.39 -22.50
N TYR A 215 29.94 -6.24 -21.53
CA TYR A 215 29.78 -6.01 -20.09
C TYR A 215 31.01 -6.53 -19.35
N PRO A 216 32.15 -5.80 -19.41
CA PRO A 216 33.42 -6.33 -18.93
C PRO A 216 33.56 -6.28 -17.40
N ARG A 217 32.74 -5.47 -16.71
CA ARG A 217 32.77 -5.37 -15.24
C ARG A 217 32.19 -6.63 -14.62
N ARG A 218 32.91 -7.22 -13.66
CA ARG A 218 32.53 -8.46 -12.95
C ARG A 218 32.07 -8.23 -11.50
N ARG A 219 32.40 -7.08 -10.93
CA ARG A 219 32.01 -6.67 -9.58
C ARG A 219 31.66 -5.19 -9.56
N LEU A 220 30.59 -4.84 -8.87
CA LEU A 220 30.17 -3.47 -8.61
C LEU A 220 29.86 -3.36 -7.12
N GLU A 221 30.50 -2.42 -6.44
CA GLU A 221 30.19 -2.06 -5.06
C GLU A 221 30.08 -0.54 -5.02
N THR A 222 28.91 -0.04 -4.64
CA THR A 222 28.60 1.39 -4.66
C THR A 222 27.39 1.69 -3.77
N TRP A 223 27.04 2.96 -3.66
CA TRP A 223 25.82 3.42 -2.99
C TRP A 223 24.84 3.90 -4.05
N ILE A 224 23.56 3.61 -3.87
CA ILE A 224 22.48 4.06 -4.75
C ILE A 224 21.41 4.77 -3.92
N ASN A 225 20.84 5.83 -4.47
CA ASN A 225 19.67 6.51 -3.92
C ASN A 225 18.47 6.34 -4.88
N ILE A 226 17.24 6.57 -4.42
CA ILE A 226 16.04 6.52 -5.27
C ILE A 226 16.13 7.51 -6.44
N GLU A 227 16.76 8.67 -6.21
CA GLU A 227 16.97 9.72 -7.22
C GLU A 227 17.99 9.32 -8.31
N ASP A 228 18.83 8.31 -8.06
CA ASP A 228 19.82 7.81 -9.03
C ASP A 228 19.25 6.73 -9.97
N LEU A 229 18.07 6.18 -9.64
CA LEU A 229 17.47 5.07 -10.37
C LEU A 229 16.76 5.57 -11.62
N ASN A 230 16.94 4.84 -12.74
CA ASN A 230 16.14 5.12 -13.94
C ASN A 230 14.66 4.81 -13.70
N GLN A 231 14.38 3.75 -12.93
CA GLN A 231 13.04 3.30 -12.58
C GLN A 231 13.06 2.60 -11.22
N ALA A 232 12.03 2.86 -10.42
CA ALA A 232 11.71 2.13 -9.20
C ALA A 232 10.19 1.93 -9.14
N VAL A 233 9.75 0.67 -9.06
CA VAL A 233 8.33 0.31 -9.08
C VAL A 233 8.03 -0.63 -7.92
N LEU A 234 7.15 -0.21 -7.01
CA LEU A 234 6.58 -1.12 -6.02
C LEU A 234 5.62 -2.08 -6.76
N PHE A 235 5.86 -3.37 -6.61
CA PHE A 235 5.14 -4.39 -7.34
C PHE A 235 4.74 -5.54 -6.42
N ASN A 236 3.47 -5.96 -6.51
CA ASN A 236 2.99 -7.13 -5.82
C ASN A 236 2.59 -8.19 -6.85
N ILE A 237 3.34 -9.29 -6.91
CA ILE A 237 3.12 -10.37 -7.89
C ILE A 237 1.76 -11.05 -7.66
N ARG A 238 1.32 -11.17 -6.40
CA ARG A 238 0.06 -11.86 -6.05
C ARG A 238 -1.19 -11.06 -6.39
N ASN A 239 -1.07 -9.76 -6.65
CA ASN A 239 -2.17 -8.98 -7.21
C ASN A 239 -2.55 -9.42 -8.64
N ALA A 240 -1.75 -10.28 -9.30
CA ALA A 240 -2.12 -10.82 -10.61
C ALA A 240 -3.23 -11.90 -10.56
N TYR A 241 -3.53 -12.47 -9.38
CA TYR A 241 -4.57 -13.49 -9.24
C TYR A 241 -5.90 -12.89 -8.79
N GLN A 242 -6.99 -13.24 -9.48
CA GLN A 242 -8.35 -12.81 -9.10
C GLN A 242 -8.90 -13.46 -7.83
N ASN A 243 -8.46 -14.69 -7.54
CA ASN A 243 -8.90 -15.45 -6.37
C ASN A 243 -7.68 -15.95 -5.60
N TYR A 244 -7.82 -16.06 -4.29
CA TYR A 244 -6.77 -16.52 -3.39
C TYR A 244 -7.28 -17.67 -2.52
N ASP A 245 -6.37 -18.51 -2.05
CA ASP A 245 -6.72 -19.64 -1.21
C ASP A 245 -7.16 -19.17 0.18
N VAL A 246 -8.21 -19.82 0.69
CA VAL A 246 -8.70 -19.63 2.05
C VAL A 246 -8.10 -20.72 2.93
N ALA A 247 -7.34 -20.31 3.95
CA ALA A 247 -6.76 -21.23 4.91
C ALA A 247 -7.75 -21.47 6.06
N VAL A 248 -8.07 -22.73 6.32
CA VAL A 248 -8.90 -23.19 7.44
C VAL A 248 -8.22 -24.36 8.13
N ASN A 249 -8.66 -24.69 9.35
CA ASN A 249 -8.08 -25.78 10.12
C ASN A 249 -9.15 -26.80 10.54
N LEU A 250 -9.07 -27.99 9.96
CA LEU A 250 -9.97 -29.12 10.23
C LEU A 250 -9.54 -29.97 11.45
N SER A 251 -8.35 -29.72 12.01
CA SER A 251 -7.83 -30.48 13.14
C SER A 251 -8.36 -29.96 14.48
N ASP A 252 -8.06 -30.69 15.55
CA ASP A 252 -8.41 -30.38 16.94
C ASP A 252 -7.39 -29.46 17.65
N LYS A 253 -6.29 -29.09 16.98
CA LYS A 253 -5.20 -28.27 17.55
C LYS A 253 -5.04 -26.94 16.82
N THR A 254 -4.66 -25.91 17.57
CA THR A 254 -4.35 -24.59 17.01
C THR A 254 -3.10 -24.67 16.15
N ILE A 255 -3.17 -24.16 14.92
CA ILE A 255 -2.04 -24.09 13.99
C ILE A 255 -1.56 -22.63 13.93
N TYR A 256 -0.27 -22.42 14.22
CA TYR A 256 0.38 -21.12 14.08
C TYR A 256 1.00 -21.06 12.68
N THR A 257 0.45 -20.21 11.83
CA THR A 257 0.94 -20.01 10.46
C THR A 257 1.52 -18.62 10.29
N TYR A 258 2.27 -18.41 9.20
CA TYR A 258 2.72 -17.08 8.81
C TYR A 258 1.56 -16.13 8.42
N MET A 259 0.36 -16.66 8.15
CA MET A 259 -0.85 -15.89 7.85
C MET A 259 -1.68 -15.59 9.12
N GLY A 260 -1.16 -15.93 10.30
CA GLY A 260 -1.88 -15.84 11.57
C GLY A 260 -2.32 -17.20 12.11
N ILE A 261 -3.07 -17.16 13.21
CA ILE A 261 -3.53 -18.35 13.94
C ILE A 261 -4.73 -18.97 13.21
N LEU A 262 -4.71 -20.28 12.98
CA LEU A 262 -5.87 -21.06 12.55
C LEU A 262 -6.38 -21.91 13.72
N LYS A 263 -7.56 -21.57 14.24
CA LYS A 263 -8.25 -22.22 15.34
C LYS A 263 -8.75 -23.61 14.93
N PRO A 264 -8.77 -24.59 15.85
CA PRO A 264 -9.32 -25.92 15.61
C PRO A 264 -10.74 -25.92 15.04
N ASN A 265 -11.14 -27.03 14.41
CA ASN A 265 -12.52 -27.34 14.04
C ASN A 265 -13.22 -26.22 13.25
N LEU A 266 -12.54 -25.63 12.26
CA LEU A 266 -13.02 -24.52 11.44
C LEU A 266 -13.37 -23.24 12.24
N GLY A 267 -12.74 -23.03 13.39
CA GLY A 267 -13.04 -21.89 14.26
C GLY A 267 -12.70 -20.51 13.69
N ASN A 268 -11.94 -20.44 12.59
CA ASN A 268 -11.76 -19.25 11.76
C ASN A 268 -11.24 -19.63 10.35
N ALA A 269 -11.27 -18.65 9.46
CA ALA A 269 -10.65 -18.69 8.14
C ALA A 269 -9.69 -17.50 8.00
N ASN A 270 -8.49 -17.73 7.47
CA ASN A 270 -7.57 -16.66 7.07
C ASN A 270 -7.50 -16.63 5.55
N TYR A 271 -7.67 -15.44 4.97
CA TYR A 271 -7.55 -15.20 3.54
C TYR A 271 -6.86 -13.86 3.32
N SER A 272 -6.31 -13.65 2.14
CA SER A 272 -5.64 -12.41 1.75
C SER A 272 -6.10 -12.06 0.34
N THR A 273 -6.51 -10.80 0.13
CA THR A 273 -7.29 -10.29 -1.02
C THR A 273 -8.81 -10.40 -0.85
N ALA A 274 -9.54 -9.41 -1.37
CA ALA A 274 -11.00 -9.43 -1.45
C ALA A 274 -11.52 -10.25 -2.66
N GLY A 275 -10.63 -10.85 -3.46
CA GLY A 275 -10.99 -11.77 -4.54
C GLY A 275 -11.83 -11.10 -5.63
N GLN A 276 -12.95 -11.73 -6.00
CA GLN A 276 -14.00 -11.13 -6.84
C GLN A 276 -14.70 -9.90 -6.24
N LEU A 277 -14.34 -9.48 -5.03
CA LEU A 277 -14.78 -8.22 -4.41
C LEU A 277 -13.64 -7.18 -4.35
N SER A 278 -12.43 -7.53 -4.80
CA SER A 278 -11.29 -6.59 -4.85
C SER A 278 -11.60 -5.44 -5.80
N PRO A 279 -11.63 -4.18 -5.32
CA PRO A 279 -11.90 -3.02 -6.17
C PRO A 279 -10.82 -2.82 -7.24
N LEU A 280 -9.59 -3.28 -6.99
CA LEU A 280 -8.47 -3.22 -7.93
C LEU A 280 -8.62 -4.22 -9.08
N LEU A 281 -9.32 -5.34 -8.86
CA LEU A 281 -9.50 -6.41 -9.85
C LEU A 281 -10.91 -6.42 -10.47
N ASN A 282 -11.85 -5.73 -9.82
CA ASN A 282 -13.21 -5.47 -10.31
C ASN A 282 -13.43 -4.00 -10.62
N ASP A 283 -12.38 -3.18 -10.68
CA ASP A 283 -12.39 -2.05 -11.59
C ASP A 283 -12.51 -2.70 -12.97
N PRO A 284 -13.60 -2.48 -13.74
CA PRO A 284 -13.79 -3.15 -15.04
C PRO A 284 -12.69 -2.84 -16.06
#